data_AF-A0A519KPI0-F1
#
_entry.id   AF-A0A519KPI0-F1
#
_cell.length_a   1.000
_cell.length_b   1.000
_cell.length_c   1.000
_cell.angle_alpha   90.00
_cell.angle_beta   90.00
_cell.angle_gamma   90.00
#
_symmetry.space_group_name_H-M   'P 1'
#
loop_
_entity.id
_entity.type
_entity.pdbx_description
1 polymer ?
#
loop_
_entity_poly.entity_id
_entity_poly.type
_entity_poly.pdbx_seq_one_letter_code
_entity_poly.pdbx_strand_id
1 'polypeptide(L)'
;GLPSGDTTPGMAAPVAAGSPCLRYTGSEWRTVSGGMTLNQCVQALYAGNCVQKLGDAQYGRSGDVTLRLVPRRVEQSNDNSRFRVLAEQDRACQFPGLN
;
A
#
# COMPACT_ATOMS: atom_id res chain seq x y z
N GLY A 1 48.82 -9.39 29.08
CA GLY A 1 48.01 -9.57 27.87
C GLY A 1 46.55 -9.42 28.25
N LEU A 2 45.91 -8.38 27.71
CA LEU A 2 44.49 -7.98 27.65
C LEU A 2 44.46 -6.43 27.61
N PRO A 3 43.41 -5.76 27.10
CA PRO A 3 42.28 -6.22 26.27
C PRO A 3 42.11 -5.34 25.00
N SER A 4 41.08 -5.62 24.19
CA SER A 4 40.17 -4.60 23.63
C SER A 4 39.12 -5.28 22.75
N GLY A 5 37.93 -5.46 23.31
CA GLY A 5 36.72 -5.69 22.54
C GLY A 5 36.31 -4.36 21.91
N ASP A 6 36.27 -4.31 20.59
CA ASP A 6 35.68 -3.19 19.87
C ASP A 6 34.17 -3.43 19.80
N THR A 7 33.43 -2.47 20.37
CA THR A 7 31.98 -2.46 20.40
C THR A 7 31.51 -1.94 19.06
N THR A 8 31.11 -2.83 18.15
CA THR A 8 30.50 -2.39 16.88
C THR A 8 29.22 -1.60 17.19
N PRO A 9 29.07 -0.37 16.68
CA PRO A 9 27.83 0.38 16.85
C PRO A 9 26.68 -0.41 16.23
N GLY A 10 25.68 -0.74 17.03
CA GLY A 10 24.43 -1.28 16.51
C GLY A 10 23.86 -0.26 15.52
N MET A 11 23.89 -0.58 14.22
CA MET A 11 23.05 0.11 13.27
C MET A 11 21.62 -0.01 13.80
N ALA A 12 21.08 1.11 14.30
CA ALA A 12 19.65 1.24 14.46
C ALA A 12 19.05 0.91 13.09
N ALA A 13 18.32 -0.20 13.00
CA ALA A 13 17.55 -0.51 11.81
C ALA A 13 16.68 0.73 11.53
N PRO A 14 16.71 1.30 10.31
CA PRO A 14 15.85 2.44 10.01
C PRO A 14 14.44 2.01 10.35
N VAL A 15 13.78 2.77 11.23
CA VAL A 15 12.34 2.66 11.48
C VAL A 15 11.68 2.50 10.12
N ALA A 16 10.95 1.40 9.89
CA ALA A 16 10.51 1.00 8.57
C ALA A 16 9.98 2.21 7.79
N ALA A 17 10.82 2.76 6.91
CA ALA A 17 10.40 3.84 6.04
C ALA A 17 9.28 3.23 5.21
N GLY A 18 8.07 3.77 5.35
CA GLY A 18 6.92 3.20 4.67
C GLY A 18 7.20 2.99 3.18
N SER A 19 6.48 2.08 2.54
CA SER A 19 6.71 1.80 1.13
C SER A 19 6.25 2.96 0.24
N PRO A 20 6.88 3.18 -0.93
CA PRO A 20 6.38 4.15 -1.89
C PRO A 20 4.97 3.77 -2.31
N CYS A 21 4.09 4.77 -2.34
CA CYS A 21 2.70 4.62 -2.77
C CYS A 21 2.54 5.17 -4.18
N LEU A 22 2.10 4.32 -5.12
CA LEU A 22 1.95 4.66 -6.53
C LEU A 22 0.50 4.46 -6.97
N ARG A 23 0.02 5.34 -7.86
CA ARG A 23 -1.27 5.19 -8.57
C ARG A 23 -1.00 4.86 -10.03
N TYR A 24 -1.76 3.95 -10.60
CA TYR A 24 -1.76 3.73 -12.05
C TYR A 24 -2.76 4.66 -12.73
N THR A 25 -2.29 5.48 -13.66
CA THR A 25 -3.13 6.40 -14.44
C THR A 25 -2.46 6.74 -15.76
N GLY A 26 -3.24 6.93 -16.83
CA GLY A 26 -2.69 7.29 -18.15
C GLY A 26 -1.65 6.28 -18.66
N SER A 27 -1.83 5.00 -18.34
CA SER A 27 -0.90 3.90 -18.65
C SER A 27 0.44 3.92 -17.91
N GLU A 28 0.61 4.78 -16.89
CA GLU A 28 1.84 4.94 -16.14
C GLU A 28 1.63 4.86 -14.62
N TRP A 29 2.71 4.56 -13.89
CA TRP A 29 2.74 4.65 -12.43
C TRP A 29 3.17 6.05 -12.00
N ARG A 30 2.35 6.68 -11.16
CA ARG A 30 2.60 8.02 -10.61
C ARG A 30 2.74 7.94 -9.09
N THR A 31 3.80 8.52 -8.57
CA THR A 31 4.06 8.56 -7.12
C THR A 31 3.05 9.47 -6.42
N VAL A 32 2.38 8.93 -5.40
CA VAL A 32 1.51 9.67 -4.48
C VAL A 32 2.30 10.12 -3.26
N SER A 33 3.14 9.24 -2.71
CA SER A 33 4.16 9.63 -1.72
C SER A 33 5.30 8.61 -1.66
N GLY A 34 6.45 9.08 -1.15
CA GLY A 34 7.70 8.31 -1.07
C GLY A 34 7.80 7.33 0.10
N GLY A 35 6.85 7.36 1.05
CA GLY A 35 6.84 6.38 2.12
C GLY A 35 5.64 6.46 3.05
N MET A 36 4.83 5.41 3.08
CA MET A 36 3.71 5.24 4.01
C MET A 36 3.40 3.76 4.25
N THR A 37 2.60 3.46 5.27
CA THR A 37 2.10 2.09 5.49
C THR A 37 1.14 1.66 4.37
N LEU A 38 0.90 0.35 4.25
CA LEU A 38 -0.06 -0.19 3.28
C LEU A 38 -1.45 0.43 3.44
N ASN A 39 -1.95 0.53 4.68
CA ASN A 39 -3.28 1.07 4.97
C ASN A 39 -3.38 2.55 4.60
N GLN A 40 -2.35 3.34 4.92
CA GLN A 40 -2.27 4.74 4.49
C GLN A 40 -2.26 4.88 2.96
N CYS A 41 -1.60 3.96 2.24
CA CYS A 41 -1.61 3.95 0.78
C CYS A 41 -3.00 3.65 0.21
N VAL A 42 -3.73 2.70 0.79
CA VAL A 42 -5.12 2.43 0.42
C VAL A 42 -5.99 3.67 0.62
N GLN A 43 -5.89 4.32 1.78
CA GLN A 43 -6.64 5.55 2.08
C GLN A 43 -6.29 6.67 1.09
N ALA A 44 -5.00 6.94 0.87
CA ALA A 44 -4.54 7.99 -0.05
C ALA A 44 -4.95 7.73 -1.51
N LEU A 45 -5.02 6.46 -1.92
CA LEU A 45 -5.38 6.09 -3.29
C LEU A 45 -6.89 6.08 -3.53
N TYR A 46 -7.70 5.68 -2.57
CA TYR A 46 -9.07 5.23 -2.85
C TYR A 46 -10.15 5.83 -1.94
N ALA A 47 -9.80 6.49 -0.83
CA ALA A 47 -10.81 7.11 0.03
C ALA A 47 -11.59 8.17 -0.76
N GLY A 48 -12.93 8.11 -0.67
CA GLY A 48 -13.82 9.00 -1.41
C GLY A 48 -14.01 8.64 -2.90
N ASN A 49 -13.40 7.55 -3.39
CA ASN A 49 -13.54 7.11 -4.77
C ASN A 49 -14.14 5.70 -4.84
N CYS A 50 -15.30 5.57 -5.47
CA CYS A 50 -15.96 4.29 -5.67
C CYS A 50 -15.86 3.84 -7.13
N VAL A 51 -15.51 2.57 -7.34
CA VAL A 51 -15.74 1.91 -8.63
C VAL A 51 -17.17 1.36 -8.63
N GLN A 52 -18.02 1.87 -9.52
CA GLN A 52 -19.43 1.46 -9.60
C GLN A 52 -19.65 0.31 -10.59
N LYS A 53 -18.89 0.29 -11.69
CA LYS A 53 -19.10 -0.66 -12.78
C LYS A 53 -18.36 -1.96 -12.52
N LEU A 54 -19.06 -3.08 -12.74
CA LEU A 54 -18.44 -4.41 -12.76
C LEU A 54 -17.48 -4.52 -13.95
N GLY A 55 -16.28 -5.02 -13.69
CA GLY A 55 -15.21 -5.14 -14.69
C GLY A 55 -14.27 -3.95 -14.75
N ASP A 56 -14.64 -2.79 -14.19
CA ASP A 56 -13.71 -1.69 -13.97
C ASP A 56 -12.89 -1.91 -12.71
N ALA A 57 -11.67 -1.37 -12.70
CA ALA A 57 -10.80 -1.38 -11.54
C ALA A 57 -9.82 -0.21 -11.58
N GLN A 58 -9.44 0.28 -10.39
CA GLN A 58 -8.32 1.21 -10.24
C GLN A 58 -7.15 0.52 -9.57
N TYR A 59 -5.94 0.81 -10.03
CA TYR A 59 -4.74 0.11 -9.60
C TYR A 59 -3.77 1.03 -8.87
N GLY A 60 -3.11 0.45 -7.88
CA GLY A 60 -2.16 1.10 -6.99
C GLY A 60 -1.02 0.15 -6.64
N ARG A 61 0.06 0.68 -6.08
CA ARG A 61 1.14 -0.12 -5.50
C ARG A 61 1.61 0.47 -4.19
N SER A 62 1.95 -0.42 -3.25
CA SER A 62 2.67 -0.11 -2.02
C SER A 62 3.90 -1.03 -1.98
N GLY A 63 5.06 -0.50 -2.40
CA GLY A 63 6.24 -1.33 -2.63
C GLY A 63 5.95 -2.45 -3.64
N ASP A 64 6.12 -3.70 -3.21
CA ASP A 64 5.88 -4.89 -4.03
C ASP A 64 4.40 -5.35 -4.04
N VAL A 65 3.55 -4.75 -3.21
CA VAL A 65 2.13 -5.08 -3.14
C VAL A 65 1.35 -4.33 -4.22
N THR A 66 0.68 -5.06 -5.10
CA THR A 66 -0.30 -4.49 -6.03
C THR A 66 -1.65 -4.37 -5.34
N LEU A 67 -2.25 -3.19 -5.42
CA LEU A 67 -3.58 -2.89 -4.92
C LEU A 67 -4.55 -2.75 -6.09
N ARG A 68 -5.76 -3.27 -5.92
CA ARG A 68 -6.85 -3.16 -6.89
C ARG A 68 -8.12 -2.75 -6.17
N LEU A 69 -8.61 -1.55 -6.45
CA LEU A 69 -9.95 -1.16 -6.08
C LEU A 69 -10.93 -1.69 -7.13
N VAL A 70 -11.83 -2.57 -6.69
CA VAL A 70 -13.00 -3.07 -7.45
C VAL A 70 -14.26 -2.57 -6.75
N PRO A 71 -15.48 -2.83 -7.29
CA PRO A 71 -16.70 -2.41 -6.61
C PRO A 71 -16.76 -2.87 -5.14
N ARG A 72 -16.82 -1.87 -4.25
CA ARG A 72 -16.97 -1.98 -2.80
C ARG A 72 -15.84 -2.65 -2.03
N ARG A 73 -14.65 -2.84 -2.60
CA ARG A 73 -13.50 -3.36 -1.85
C ARG A 73 -12.17 -3.09 -2.52
N VAL A 74 -11.13 -3.07 -1.71
CA VAL A 74 -9.74 -3.09 -2.15
C VAL A 74 -9.18 -4.48 -1.94
N GLU A 75 -8.54 -4.99 -2.98
CA GLU A 75 -7.86 -6.27 -2.99
C GLU A 75 -6.35 -6.04 -3.13
N GLN A 76 -5.56 -6.94 -2.55
CA GLN A 76 -4.11 -6.92 -2.64
C GLN A 76 -3.56 -8.19 -3.30
N SER A 77 -2.40 -8.07 -3.93
CA SER A 77 -1.65 -9.19 -4.49
C SER A 77 -0.14 -8.93 -4.46
N ASN A 78 0.63 -9.97 -4.12
CA ASN A 78 2.09 -9.96 -4.19
C ASN A 78 2.62 -10.55 -5.51
N ASP A 79 1.79 -11.26 -6.27
CA ASP A 79 2.15 -11.96 -7.50
C ASP A 79 1.41 -11.43 -8.74
N ASN A 80 0.55 -10.42 -8.55
CA ASN A 80 -0.29 -9.80 -9.57
C ASN A 80 -1.23 -10.78 -10.30
N SER A 81 -1.52 -11.94 -9.70
CA SER A 81 -2.39 -12.98 -10.25
C SER A 81 -3.45 -13.45 -9.26
N ARG A 82 -3.11 -13.50 -7.97
CA ARG A 82 -3.99 -13.91 -6.88
C ARG A 82 -4.30 -12.68 -6.02
N PHE A 83 -5.52 -12.18 -6.15
CA PHE A 83 -6.02 -11.05 -5.40
C PHE A 83 -6.83 -11.52 -4.19
N ARG A 84 -6.54 -10.97 -3.02
CA ARG A 84 -7.27 -11.23 -1.78
C ARG A 84 -7.82 -9.92 -1.24
N VAL A 85 -9.02 -9.98 -0.66
CA VAL A 85 -9.64 -8.79 -0.05
C VAL A 85 -8.75 -8.30 1.09
N LEU A 86 -8.34 -7.03 1.00
CA LEU A 86 -7.63 -6.33 2.07
C LEU A 86 -8.63 -5.57 2.94
N ALA A 87 -9.56 -4.85 2.31
CA ALA A 87 -10.57 -4.08 3.02
C ALA A 87 -11.85 -3.91 2.22
N GLU A 88 -12.99 -3.98 2.91
CA GLU A 88 -14.29 -3.62 2.35
C GLU A 88 -14.45 -2.09 2.36
N GLN A 89 -15.09 -1.57 1.32
CA GLN A 89 -15.43 -0.17 1.15
C GLN A 89 -16.92 0.01 1.40
N ASP A 90 -17.27 0.99 2.23
CA ASP A 90 -18.67 1.30 2.52
C ASP A 90 -19.34 2.10 1.38
N ARG A 91 -20.61 2.47 1.59
CA ARG A 91 -21.38 3.25 0.61
C ARG A 91 -20.90 4.69 0.46
N ALA A 92 -20.12 5.21 1.39
CA ALA A 92 -19.49 6.53 1.34
C ALA A 92 -18.08 6.49 0.71
N CYS A 93 -17.71 5.36 0.09
CA CYS A 93 -16.40 5.13 -0.49
C CYS A 93 -15.26 5.21 0.55
N GLN A 94 -15.56 4.91 1.81
CA GLN A 94 -14.60 4.90 2.91
C GLN A 94 -14.24 3.47 3.32
N PHE A 95 -13.15 3.33 4.07
CA PHE A 95 -12.68 2.06 4.60
C PHE A 95 -12.71 2.08 6.13
N PRO A 96 -13.88 1.92 6.77
CA PRO A 96 -14.01 2.01 8.22
C PRO A 96 -13.24 0.92 8.99
N GLY A 97 -12.85 -0.17 8.32
CA GLY A 97 -12.01 -1.24 8.89
C GLY A 97 -10.49 -1.04 8.72
N LEU A 98 -10.04 0.04 8.07
CA LEU A 98 -8.62 0.33 7.86
C LEU A 98 -8.16 1.46 8.80
N ASN A 99 -7.32 1.11 9.77
CA ASN A 99 -6.59 2.05 10.66
C ASN A 99 -5.13 2.19 10.24
#